data_AF-A0A538T2I2-F1
#
_entry.id   AF-A0A538T2I2-F1
#
_cell.length_a   1.000
_cell.length_b   1.000
_cell.length_c   1.000
_cell.angle_alpha   90.00
_cell.angle_beta   90.00
_cell.angle_gamma   90.00
#
_symmetry.space_group_name_H-M   'P 1'
#
loop_
_entity.id
_entity.type
_entity.pdbx_description
1 polymer ?
#
loop_
_entity_poly.entity_id
_entity_poly.type
_entity_poly.pdbx_seq_one_letter_code
_entity_poly.pdbx_strand_id
1 'polypeptide(L)'
;MAVLFGRRQAGGQQLLLTAWDLAGGTAHLSQTLGPDSLGGVGQGQFAPIEDGSIQLSTKTYRSTPGFTECATCPHVWQNRRFLWEPYGFERIAVDPVRSPYATFVQFEQAIAASDWDRAKNFVIDREWVETARRMGWNQPVGAWRVAPGTTDENAEEMVFFRGPREAYRVTFEQRAGDWLISGFRTTTPSVE
;
A
#
# COMPACT_ATOMS: atom_id res chain seq x y z
N MET A 1 14.71 -21.93 -14.88
CA MET A 1 15.09 -20.53 -15.20
C MET A 1 13.89 -19.63 -14.94
N ALA A 2 14.08 -18.42 -14.41
CA ALA A 2 12.99 -17.47 -14.20
C ALA A 2 13.39 -16.05 -14.65
N VAL A 3 12.42 -15.31 -15.20
CA VAL A 3 12.61 -13.93 -15.66
C VAL A 3 11.44 -13.07 -15.17
N LEU A 4 11.76 -11.91 -14.59
CA LEU A 4 10.80 -10.90 -14.17
C LEU A 4 10.79 -9.76 -15.18
N PHE A 5 9.63 -9.53 -15.79
CA PHE A 5 9.38 -8.43 -16.71
C PHE A 5 8.63 -7.31 -16.00
N GLY A 6 8.88 -6.07 -16.40
CA GLY A 6 8.17 -4.89 -15.89
C GLY A 6 7.67 -4.01 -17.02
N ARG A 7 6.35 -3.80 -17.10
CA ARG A 7 5.76 -2.81 -18.01
C ARG A 7 5.60 -1.47 -17.28
N ARG A 8 6.19 -0.39 -17.79
CA ARG A 8 6.06 0.94 -17.18
C ARG A 8 4.59 1.37 -17.08
N GLN A 9 4.23 1.95 -15.94
CA GLN A 9 2.94 2.52 -15.58
C GLN A 9 3.18 3.81 -14.79
N ALA A 10 2.16 4.66 -14.63
CA ALA A 10 2.32 6.01 -14.10
C ALA A 10 2.92 6.07 -12.67
N GLY A 11 2.85 5.00 -11.86
CA GLY A 11 3.49 4.93 -10.54
C GLY A 11 4.43 3.74 -10.33
N GLY A 12 5.02 3.17 -11.39
CA GLY A 12 5.99 2.08 -11.28
C GLY A 12 5.94 1.08 -12.44
N GLN A 13 6.23 -0.18 -12.17
CA GLN A 13 6.14 -1.24 -13.17
C GLN A 13 5.04 -2.24 -12.83
N GLN A 14 4.24 -2.60 -13.81
CA GLN A 14 3.33 -3.74 -13.73
C GLN A 14 4.15 -5.01 -14.02
N LEU A 15 4.30 -5.84 -12.98
CA LEU A 15 5.23 -6.97 -13.01
C LEU A 15 4.60 -8.23 -13.63
N LEU A 16 5.40 -8.99 -14.37
CA LEU A 16 5.06 -10.31 -14.90
C LEU A 16 6.25 -11.23 -14.69
N LEU A 17 6.05 -12.33 -13.97
CA LEU A 17 7.04 -13.38 -13.81
C LEU A 17 6.75 -14.49 -14.81
N THR A 18 7.79 -15.00 -15.46
CA THR A 18 7.72 -16.21 -16.27
C THR A 18 8.85 -17.15 -15.84
N ALA A 19 8.51 -18.41 -15.59
CA ALA A 19 9.46 -19.42 -15.15
C ALA A 19 9.35 -20.67 -16.04
N TRP A 20 10.50 -21.24 -16.36
CA TRP A 20 10.65 -22.41 -17.21
C TRP A 20 11.42 -23.50 -16.48
N ASP A 21 10.93 -24.72 -16.61
CA ASP A 21 11.71 -25.93 -16.34
C ASP A 21 12.62 -26.21 -17.55
N LEU A 22 13.89 -26.51 -17.28
CA LEU A 22 14.88 -26.84 -18.28
C LEU A 22 15.32 -28.31 -18.20
N ALA A 23 14.65 -29.12 -17.38
CA ALA A 23 14.91 -30.54 -17.27
C ALA A 23 14.78 -31.21 -18.66
N GLY A 24 15.71 -32.12 -18.97
CA GLY A 24 15.71 -32.83 -20.25
C GLY A 24 16.15 -31.99 -21.46
N GLY A 25 16.73 -30.80 -21.24
CA GLY A 25 17.35 -29.99 -22.31
C GLY A 25 16.35 -29.22 -23.19
N THR A 26 15.06 -29.26 -22.88
CA THR A 26 14.02 -28.46 -23.53
C THR A 26 13.39 -27.52 -22.51
N ALA A 27 13.14 -26.27 -22.91
CA ALA A 27 12.48 -25.30 -22.04
C ALA A 27 10.96 -25.51 -22.05
N HIS A 28 10.40 -25.91 -20.90
CA HIS A 28 8.97 -26.01 -20.68
C HIS A 28 8.49 -24.88 -19.78
N LEU A 29 7.46 -24.15 -20.20
CA LEU A 29 6.85 -23.13 -19.34
C LEU A 29 6.26 -23.81 -18.10
N SER A 30 6.79 -23.47 -16.93
CA SER A 30 6.38 -24.02 -15.64
C SER A 30 5.36 -23.10 -14.95
N GLN A 31 5.59 -21.78 -14.99
CA GLN A 31 4.74 -20.83 -14.28
C GLN A 31 4.72 -19.45 -14.93
N THR A 32 3.57 -18.79 -14.84
CA THR A 32 3.41 -17.36 -15.11
C THR A 32 2.70 -16.71 -13.93
N LEU A 33 3.32 -15.70 -13.30
CA LEU A 33 2.64 -14.88 -12.27
C LEU A 33 2.43 -13.47 -12.80
N GLY A 34 1.16 -13.10 -12.95
CA GLY A 34 0.77 -11.77 -13.39
C GLY A 34 0.72 -10.75 -12.25
N PRO A 35 0.35 -9.50 -12.56
CA PRO A 35 0.21 -8.40 -11.60
C PRO A 35 -0.71 -8.75 -10.43
N ASP A 36 -1.77 -9.52 -10.69
CA ASP A 36 -2.71 -9.96 -9.66
C ASP A 36 -2.08 -10.95 -8.66
N SER A 37 -1.05 -11.69 -9.08
CA SER A 37 -0.29 -12.57 -8.19
C SER A 37 0.84 -11.83 -7.49
N LEU A 38 1.52 -10.94 -8.22
CA LEU A 38 2.71 -10.21 -7.76
C LEU A 38 2.42 -8.94 -6.95
N GLY A 39 1.17 -8.49 -6.94
CA GLY A 39 0.69 -7.44 -6.05
C GLY A 39 0.36 -6.10 -6.71
N GLY A 40 0.45 -5.97 -8.03
CA GLY A 40 0.04 -4.79 -8.78
C GLY A 40 1.22 -4.04 -9.38
N VAL A 41 1.30 -2.73 -9.11
CA VAL A 41 2.33 -1.82 -9.63
C VAL A 41 3.44 -1.66 -8.61
N GLY A 42 4.70 -1.69 -9.05
CA GLY A 42 5.85 -1.49 -8.18
C GLY A 42 7.14 -2.01 -8.78
N GLN A 43 7.91 -2.71 -7.96
CA GLN A 43 9.21 -3.29 -8.32
C GLN A 43 9.37 -4.68 -7.71
N GLY A 44 10.23 -5.49 -8.33
CA GLY A 44 10.59 -6.80 -7.80
C GLY A 44 12.02 -7.16 -8.15
N GLN A 45 12.61 -8.03 -7.34
CA GLN A 45 13.98 -8.48 -7.50
C GLN A 45 14.14 -9.92 -7.03
N PHE A 46 15.04 -10.64 -7.67
CA PHE A 46 15.52 -11.93 -7.17
C PHE A 46 16.72 -11.69 -6.25
N ALA A 47 16.79 -12.43 -5.16
CA ALA A 47 17.96 -12.48 -4.29
C ALA A 47 18.20 -13.91 -3.82
N PRO A 48 19.46 -14.37 -3.72
CA PRO A 48 19.78 -15.58 -3.00
C PRO A 48 19.47 -15.40 -1.51
N ILE A 49 19.06 -16.47 -0.85
CA ILE A 49 18.91 -16.51 0.62
C ILE A 49 19.91 -17.51 1.23
N GLU A 50 20.00 -17.57 2.56
CA GLU A 50 21.09 -18.26 3.29
C GLU A 50 21.24 -19.75 2.97
N ASP A 51 20.16 -20.43 2.60
CA ASP A 51 20.16 -21.86 2.23
C ASP A 51 20.57 -22.12 0.77
N GLY A 52 20.92 -21.07 0.02
CA GLY A 52 21.31 -21.13 -1.40
C GLY A 52 20.13 -21.14 -2.38
N SER A 53 18.89 -21.12 -1.90
CA SER A 53 17.71 -20.97 -2.75
C SER A 53 17.53 -19.52 -3.23
N ILE A 54 16.65 -19.34 -4.22
CA ILE A 54 16.33 -18.03 -4.79
C ILE A 54 14.97 -17.57 -4.28
N GLN A 55 14.95 -16.38 -3.68
CA GLN A 55 13.73 -15.70 -3.29
C GLN A 55 13.40 -14.58 -4.28
N LEU A 56 12.14 -14.50 -4.70
CA LEU A 56 11.59 -13.32 -5.35
C LEU A 56 10.96 -12.42 -4.29
N SER A 57 11.38 -11.16 -4.23
CA SER A 57 10.76 -10.13 -3.39
C SER A 57 10.11 -9.08 -4.28
N THR A 58 8.86 -8.69 -3.98
CA THR A 58 8.19 -7.56 -4.65
C THR A 58 7.77 -6.50 -3.62
N LYS A 59 7.93 -5.21 -3.95
CA LYS A 59 7.31 -4.08 -3.25
C LYS A 59 6.32 -3.45 -4.23
N THR A 60 5.03 -3.63 -3.96
CA THR A 60 3.95 -3.27 -4.91
C THR A 60 2.75 -2.67 -4.18
N TYR A 61 1.97 -1.85 -4.88
CA TYR A 61 0.67 -1.36 -4.43
C TYR A 61 -0.44 -1.69 -5.43
N ARG A 62 -1.67 -1.56 -4.95
CA ARG A 62 -2.88 -1.49 -5.77
C ARG A 62 -3.67 -0.24 -5.40
N SER A 63 -4.51 0.19 -6.32
CA SER A 63 -5.51 1.22 -6.06
C SER A 63 -6.33 0.85 -4.82
N THR A 64 -6.37 1.74 -3.85
CA THR A 64 -7.17 1.56 -2.64
C THR A 64 -8.63 1.97 -2.91
N PRO A 65 -9.64 1.10 -2.65
CA PRO A 65 -11.03 1.48 -2.76
C PRO A 65 -11.37 2.70 -1.89
N GLY A 66 -12.12 3.65 -2.45
CA GLY A 66 -12.47 4.90 -1.75
C GLY A 66 -11.38 5.97 -1.80
N PHE A 67 -10.23 5.71 -2.42
CA PHE A 67 -9.15 6.67 -2.61
C PHE A 67 -8.87 6.93 -4.09
N THR A 68 -8.62 8.19 -4.43
CA THR A 68 -8.10 8.61 -5.72
C THR A 68 -6.61 8.89 -5.57
N GLU A 69 -5.81 7.94 -6.02
CA GLU A 69 -4.34 8.00 -5.96
C GLU A 69 -3.79 8.52 -7.30
N CYS A 70 -2.89 9.50 -7.22
CA CYS A 70 -2.12 9.94 -8.37
C CYS A 70 -0.81 9.13 -8.48
N ALA A 71 -0.20 9.15 -9.66
CA ALA A 71 1.07 8.51 -9.99
C ALA A 71 2.22 8.77 -8.99
N THR A 72 2.26 9.97 -8.43
CA THR A 72 3.33 10.46 -7.54
C THR A 72 2.88 10.59 -6.09
N CYS A 73 1.63 10.22 -5.81
CA CYS A 73 1.07 10.29 -4.47
C CYS A 73 1.59 9.10 -3.66
N PRO A 74 1.62 9.17 -2.31
CA PRO A 74 1.93 8.01 -1.50
C PRO A 74 0.88 6.91 -1.73
N HIS A 75 1.30 5.65 -1.66
CA HIS A 75 0.46 4.49 -1.88
C HIS A 75 0.53 3.52 -0.70
N VAL A 76 -0.45 2.62 -0.59
CA VAL A 76 -0.40 1.50 0.35
C VAL A 76 0.45 0.38 -0.22
N TRP A 77 1.74 0.43 0.09
CA TRP A 77 2.71 -0.56 -0.35
C TRP A 77 2.63 -1.86 0.46
N GLN A 78 2.89 -2.98 -0.21
CA GLN A 78 3.04 -4.29 0.39
C GLN A 78 4.29 -4.96 -0.15
N ASN A 79 5.06 -5.55 0.75
CA ASN A 79 6.15 -6.44 0.41
C ASN A 79 5.59 -7.87 0.29
N ARG A 80 5.94 -8.58 -0.77
CA ARG A 80 5.63 -10.01 -0.92
C ARG A 80 6.92 -10.76 -1.14
N ARG A 81 7.01 -11.94 -0.53
CA ARG A 81 8.13 -12.85 -0.73
C ARG A 81 7.64 -14.16 -1.29
N PHE A 82 8.38 -14.69 -2.25
CA PHE A 82 8.10 -15.95 -2.91
C PHE A 82 9.35 -16.81 -2.91
N LEU A 83 9.19 -18.10 -2.60
CA LEU A 83 10.26 -19.08 -2.66
C LEU A 83 10.04 -20.02 -3.84
N TRP A 84 11.12 -20.46 -4.47
CA TRP A 84 11.04 -21.48 -5.50
C TRP A 84 10.83 -22.86 -4.87
N GLU A 85 9.67 -23.44 -5.12
CA GLU A 85 9.27 -24.79 -4.71
C GLU A 85 9.27 -25.74 -5.93
N PRO A 86 9.07 -27.06 -5.75
CA PRO A 86 9.13 -28.03 -6.86
C PRO A 86 8.23 -27.71 -8.06
N TYR A 87 7.16 -26.92 -7.85
CA TYR A 87 6.20 -26.55 -8.89
C TYR A 87 6.22 -25.07 -9.28
N GLY A 88 7.19 -24.29 -8.79
CA GLY A 88 7.37 -22.88 -9.12
C GLY A 88 7.40 -21.97 -7.89
N PHE A 89 7.21 -20.67 -8.10
CA PHE A 89 7.23 -19.70 -7.00
C PHE A 89 5.94 -19.78 -6.17
N GLU A 90 6.10 -20.04 -4.87
CA GLU A 90 5.03 -19.99 -3.89
C GLU A 90 5.19 -18.77 -2.99
N ARG A 91 4.08 -18.09 -2.68
CA ARG A 91 4.10 -16.91 -1.83
C ARG A 91 4.20 -17.33 -0.36
N ILE A 92 5.33 -17.01 0.26
CA ILE A 92 5.62 -17.38 1.65
C ILE A 92 5.31 -16.25 2.64
N ALA A 93 5.24 -14.99 2.19
CA ALA A 93 4.93 -13.86 3.06
C ALA A 93 4.25 -12.69 2.33
N VAL A 94 3.45 -11.94 3.09
CA VAL A 94 2.88 -10.65 2.70
C VAL A 94 3.02 -9.71 3.90
N ASP A 95 3.91 -8.74 3.77
CA ASP A 95 4.25 -7.81 4.84
C ASP A 95 3.78 -6.39 4.43
N PRO A 96 2.82 -5.77 5.14
CA PRO A 96 2.41 -4.41 4.84
C PRO A 96 3.56 -3.44 5.12
N VAL A 97 3.79 -2.47 4.22
CA VAL A 97 4.73 -1.38 4.47
C VAL A 97 4.00 -0.32 5.28
N ARG A 98 4.48 -0.08 6.50
CA ARG A 98 3.92 0.92 7.41
C ARG A 98 4.32 2.31 6.93
N SER A 99 3.34 3.21 6.82
CA SER A 99 3.53 4.62 6.49
C SER A 99 2.38 5.46 7.06
N PRO A 100 2.55 6.79 7.19
CA PRO A 100 1.46 7.71 7.52
C PRO A 100 0.26 7.54 6.58
N TYR A 101 0.51 7.47 5.26
CA TYR A 101 -0.56 7.28 4.27
C TYR A 101 -1.30 5.95 4.45
N ALA A 102 -0.56 4.84 4.62
CA ALA A 102 -1.18 3.53 4.85
C ALA A 102 -1.99 3.50 6.17
N THR A 103 -1.51 4.19 7.20
CA THR A 103 -2.20 4.34 8.49
C THR A 103 -3.52 5.08 8.30
N PHE A 104 -3.51 6.21 7.59
CA PHE A 104 -4.72 6.98 7.29
C PHE A 104 -5.72 6.17 6.47
N VAL A 105 -5.27 5.47 5.43
CA VAL A 105 -6.12 4.60 4.63
C VAL A 105 -6.79 3.51 5.47
N GLN A 106 -6.04 2.84 6.33
CA GLN A 106 -6.57 1.76 7.18
C GLN A 106 -7.54 2.29 8.24
N PHE A 107 -7.25 3.47 8.80
CA PHE A 107 -8.16 4.20 9.67
C PHE A 107 -9.48 4.50 8.96
N GLU A 108 -9.43 5.12 7.78
CA GLU A 108 -10.62 5.45 6.99
C GLU A 108 -11.44 4.22 6.60
N GLN A 109 -10.79 3.11 6.23
CA GLN A 109 -11.48 1.86 5.95
C GLN A 109 -12.23 1.33 7.17
N ALA A 110 -11.64 1.44 8.36
CA ALA A 110 -12.31 1.07 9.61
C ALA A 110 -13.49 2.01 9.93
N ILE A 111 -13.31 3.33 9.75
CA ILE A 111 -14.36 4.34 9.94
C ILE A 111 -15.53 4.13 8.98
N ALA A 112 -15.26 3.91 7.69
CA ALA A 112 -16.28 3.64 6.67
C ALA A 112 -17.06 2.36 6.94
N ALA A 113 -16.40 1.32 7.49
CA ALA A 113 -17.04 0.09 7.93
C ALA A 113 -17.79 0.24 9.28
N SER A 114 -17.73 1.41 9.92
CA SER A 114 -18.19 1.64 11.30
C SER A 114 -17.55 0.69 12.33
N ASP A 115 -16.36 0.18 12.03
CA ASP A 115 -15.55 -0.66 12.91
C ASP A 115 -14.69 0.22 13.81
N TRP A 116 -15.34 0.80 14.82
CA TRP A 116 -14.72 1.78 15.72
C TRP A 116 -13.60 1.17 16.57
N ASP A 117 -13.69 -0.12 16.90
CA ASP A 117 -12.66 -0.79 17.68
C ASP A 117 -11.39 -1.00 16.85
N ARG A 118 -11.52 -1.36 15.58
CA ARG A 118 -10.38 -1.40 14.67
C ARG A 118 -9.79 -0.01 14.42
N ALA A 119 -10.62 1.04 14.30
CA ALA A 119 -10.15 2.40 14.08
C ALA A 119 -9.25 2.91 15.23
N LYS A 120 -9.51 2.48 16.48
CA LYS A 120 -8.68 2.83 17.65
C LYS A 120 -7.23 2.36 17.55
N ASN A 121 -6.93 1.37 16.70
CA ASN A 121 -5.57 0.86 16.52
C ASN A 121 -4.67 1.77 15.68
N PHE A 122 -5.23 2.80 15.04
CA PHE A 122 -4.51 3.69 14.12
C PHE A 122 -4.37 5.11 14.65
N VAL A 123 -4.80 5.37 15.88
CA VAL A 123 -4.75 6.68 16.53
C VAL A 123 -4.00 6.57 17.84
N ILE A 124 -3.36 7.67 18.24
CA ILE A 124 -2.69 7.78 19.53
C ILE A 124 -3.70 7.87 20.67
N ASP A 125 -4.68 8.76 20.49
CA ASP A 125 -5.77 8.97 21.43
C ASP A 125 -7.10 8.52 20.79
N ARG A 126 -7.91 7.82 21.57
CA ARG A 126 -9.22 7.31 21.15
C ARG A 126 -10.19 8.46 20.85
N GLU A 127 -9.97 9.66 21.39
CA GLU A 127 -10.78 10.84 21.07
C GLU A 127 -10.79 11.18 19.58
N TRP A 128 -9.75 10.81 18.83
CA TRP A 128 -9.68 11.03 17.40
C TRP A 128 -10.69 10.17 16.62
N VAL A 129 -11.01 8.96 17.10
CA VAL A 129 -12.09 8.15 16.52
C VAL A 129 -13.44 8.84 16.70
N GLU A 130 -13.69 9.38 17.89
CA GLU A 130 -14.93 10.10 18.18
C GLU A 130 -15.04 11.39 17.38
N THR A 131 -13.92 12.09 17.20
CA THR A 131 -13.86 13.32 16.40
C THR A 131 -14.17 13.01 14.94
N ALA A 132 -13.58 11.97 14.35
CA ALA A 132 -13.90 11.54 12.98
C ALA A 132 -15.39 11.17 12.84
N ARG A 133 -15.95 10.50 13.85
CA ARG A 133 -17.39 10.17 13.89
C ARG A 133 -18.27 11.42 13.95
N ARG A 134 -17.94 12.40 14.81
CA ARG A 134 -18.66 13.69 14.89
C ARG A 134 -18.57 14.50 13.59
N MET A 135 -17.44 14.41 12.89
CA MET A 135 -17.24 14.99 11.57
C MET A 135 -17.92 14.19 10.44
N GLY A 136 -18.58 13.08 10.76
CA GLY A 136 -19.34 12.27 9.80
C GLY A 136 -18.45 11.56 8.78
N TRP A 137 -17.20 11.22 9.13
CA TRP A 137 -16.24 10.56 8.22
C TRP A 137 -16.72 9.18 7.72
N ASN A 138 -17.63 8.53 8.46
CA ASN A 138 -18.25 7.27 8.04
C ASN A 138 -19.30 7.40 6.94
N GLN A 139 -19.72 8.62 6.59
CA GLN A 139 -20.70 8.85 5.51
C GLN A 139 -20.01 8.88 4.14
N PRO A 140 -20.65 8.45 3.05
CA PRO A 140 -20.06 8.59 1.72
C PRO A 140 -20.22 10.04 1.22
N VAL A 141 -19.13 10.82 1.24
CA VAL A 141 -19.09 12.20 0.69
C VAL A 141 -18.37 12.26 -0.66
N GLY A 142 -17.44 11.34 -0.89
CA GLY A 142 -16.63 11.26 -2.10
C GLY A 142 -15.37 10.44 -1.83
N ALA A 143 -14.54 10.26 -2.86
CA ALA A 143 -13.24 9.63 -2.68
C ALA A 143 -12.30 10.54 -1.87
N TRP A 144 -11.48 9.91 -1.05
CA TRP A 144 -10.35 10.54 -0.40
C TRP A 144 -9.21 10.72 -1.39
N ARG A 145 -8.46 11.82 -1.28
CA ARG A 145 -7.21 12.01 -2.02
C ARG A 145 -6.24 12.79 -1.15
N VAL A 146 -4.96 12.43 -1.20
CA VAL A 146 -3.91 13.26 -0.60
C VAL A 146 -3.72 14.53 -1.43
N ALA A 147 -3.21 15.59 -0.81
CA ALA A 147 -2.86 16.80 -1.52
C ALA A 147 -1.80 16.54 -2.60
N PRO A 148 -1.90 17.19 -3.77
CA PRO A 148 -0.85 17.12 -4.79
C PRO A 148 0.50 17.56 -4.23
N GLY A 149 1.59 16.98 -4.72
CA GLY A 149 2.94 17.32 -4.30
C GLY A 149 3.40 16.67 -3.00
N THR A 150 2.52 15.99 -2.25
CA THR A 150 2.95 15.10 -1.16
C THR A 150 3.65 13.89 -1.75
N THR A 151 4.98 13.88 -1.75
CA THR A 151 5.81 12.77 -2.25
C THR A 151 6.57 12.04 -1.15
N ASP A 152 6.66 12.63 0.04
CA ASP A 152 7.32 12.02 1.19
C ASP A 152 6.43 10.95 1.82
N GLU A 153 6.85 9.68 1.70
CA GLU A 153 6.16 8.52 2.28
C GLU A 153 6.22 8.49 3.82
N ASN A 154 7.05 9.32 4.46
CA ASN A 154 7.24 9.37 5.92
C ASN A 154 6.87 10.74 6.52
N ALA A 155 6.11 11.56 5.80
CA ALA A 155 5.72 12.87 6.31
C ALA A 155 4.90 12.76 7.62
N GLU A 156 5.35 13.47 8.65
CA GLU A 156 4.63 13.60 9.94
C GLU A 156 3.32 14.38 9.80
N GLU A 157 3.10 15.03 8.66
CA GLU A 157 1.87 15.76 8.36
C GLU A 157 1.49 15.59 6.89
N MET A 158 0.20 15.32 6.65
CA MET A 158 -0.36 15.24 5.29
C MET A 158 -1.71 15.94 5.23
N VAL A 159 -2.03 16.53 4.08
CA VAL A 159 -3.35 17.09 3.80
C VAL A 159 -4.14 16.10 2.96
N PHE A 160 -5.36 15.78 3.40
CA PHE A 160 -6.30 14.91 2.69
C PHE A 160 -7.55 15.68 2.34
N PHE A 161 -8.03 15.49 1.12
CA PHE A 161 -9.31 15.96 0.63
C PHE A 161 -10.32 14.84 0.64
N ARG A 162 -11.55 15.16 1.00
CA ARG A 162 -12.69 14.26 0.92
C ARG A 162 -13.76 14.89 0.04
N GLY A 163 -13.91 14.36 -1.17
CA GLY A 163 -14.71 15.02 -2.18
C GLY A 163 -14.20 16.45 -2.50
N PRO A 164 -15.07 17.34 -3.00
CA PRO A 164 -14.66 18.65 -3.52
C PRO A 164 -14.54 19.77 -2.49
N ARG A 165 -15.05 19.59 -1.26
CA ARG A 165 -15.22 20.69 -0.28
C ARG A 165 -14.51 20.48 1.04
N GLU A 166 -14.18 19.25 1.40
CA GLU A 166 -13.60 18.94 2.70
C GLU A 166 -12.09 18.75 2.54
N ALA A 167 -11.34 19.39 3.43
CA ALA A 167 -9.90 19.26 3.53
C ALA A 167 -9.49 19.13 4.99
N TYR A 168 -8.59 18.20 5.25
CA TYR A 168 -8.13 17.87 6.59
C TYR A 168 -6.62 17.76 6.60
N ARG A 169 -5.99 18.46 7.54
CA ARG A 169 -4.57 18.30 7.85
C ARG A 169 -4.48 17.27 8.97
N VAL A 170 -3.81 16.16 8.68
CA VAL A 170 -3.66 15.01 9.57
C VAL A 170 -2.20 14.93 9.97
N THR A 171 -1.96 14.82 11.28
CA THR A 171 -0.63 14.67 11.85
C THR A 171 -0.42 13.23 12.31
N PHE A 172 0.82 12.78 12.20
CA PHE A 172 1.23 11.41 12.51
C PHE A 172 2.44 11.43 13.43
N GLU A 173 2.52 10.47 14.34
CA GLU A 173 3.72 10.18 15.12
C GLU A 173 4.10 8.72 14.97
N GLN A 174 5.39 8.44 15.09
CA GLN A 174 5.88 7.08 15.15
C GLN A 174 6.00 6.61 16.61
N ARG A 175 5.38 5.47 16.95
CA ARG A 175 5.48 4.83 18.27
C ARG A 175 5.80 3.36 18.11
N ALA A 176 6.88 2.89 18.75
CA ALA A 176 7.32 1.50 18.70
C ALA A 176 7.45 0.92 17.26
N GLY A 177 7.80 1.76 16.28
CA GLY A 177 7.91 1.36 14.88
C GLY A 177 6.60 1.31 14.09
N ASP A 178 5.48 1.79 14.68
CA ASP A 178 4.20 1.99 14.02
C ASP A 178 3.91 3.48 13.82
N TRP A 179 3.26 3.82 12.72
CA TRP A 179 2.72 5.16 12.49
C TRP A 179 1.31 5.23 13.06
N LEU A 180 1.01 6.30 13.79
CA LEU A 180 -0.30 6.53 14.39
C LEU A 180 -0.73 7.97 14.14
N ILE A 181 -2.03 8.19 13.94
CA ILE A 181 -2.61 9.52 13.85
C ILE A 181 -2.55 10.18 15.22
N SER A 182 -1.82 11.29 15.32
CA SER A 182 -1.72 12.12 16.52
C SER A 182 -2.76 13.23 16.56
N GLY A 183 -3.36 13.55 15.42
CA GLY A 183 -4.47 14.48 15.34
C GLY A 183 -4.89 14.83 13.94
N PHE A 184 -6.00 15.54 13.83
CA PHE A 184 -6.41 16.15 12.57
C PHE A 184 -7.28 17.39 12.80
N ARG A 185 -7.21 18.32 11.85
CA ARG A 185 -7.99 19.55 11.84
C ARG A 185 -8.50 19.86 10.45
N THR A 186 -9.67 20.48 10.37
CA THR A 186 -10.18 21.07 9.12
C THR A 186 -9.21 22.14 8.61
N THR A 187 -8.95 22.13 7.32
CA THR A 187 -8.14 23.15 6.62
C THR A 187 -8.90 23.62 5.37
N THR A 188 -8.40 24.66 4.70
CA THR A 188 -8.95 25.09 3.41
C THR A 188 -8.38 24.25 2.26
N PRO A 189 -9.16 24.00 1.19
CA PRO A 189 -8.68 23.29 -0.02
C PRO A 189 -7.60 24.03 -0.84
N SER A 190 -7.18 25.21 -0.41
CA SER A 190 -6.12 25.99 -1.04
C SER A 190 -4.76 25.39 -0.69
N VAL A 191 -4.26 24.52 -1.56
CA VAL A 191 -2.83 24.16 -1.61
C VAL A 191 -2.17 25.21 -2.49
N GLU A 192 -1.26 26.01 -1.92
CA GLU A 192 -0.32 26.82 -2.70
C GLU A 192 0.62 25.92 -3.52
#